data_AF-A0A9D7K8H4-F1
#
_entry.id   AF-A0A9D7K8H4-F1
#
_cell.length_a   1.000
_cell.length_b   1.000
_cell.length_c   1.000
_cell.angle_alpha   90.00
_cell.angle_beta   90.00
_cell.angle_gamma   90.00
#
_symmetry.space_group_name_H-M   'P 1'
#
loop_
_entity.id
_entity.type
_entity.pdbx_description
1 polymer ?
#
loop_
_entity_poly.entity_id
_entity_poly.type
_entity_poly.pdbx_seq_one_letter_code
_entity_poly.pdbx_strand_id
1 'polypeptide(L)'
;MVLKHKTATINKTIQRLKQIIKYAIGHDYLDKDPWTMHKSKSVQHLIVYLSKEQLDLLLHARMSLLTLEKVKDCFLFSCFTGLAYAEIAAISKENIILKNNIPWISMQRQKTKNLFLYLCYPLLLLFGKSMKVYYLYLQIRDIICT
;
A
#
# COMPACT_ATOMS: atom_id res chain seq x y z
N MET A 1 -21.59 23.73 -21.62
CA MET A 1 -21.23 22.30 -21.38
C MET A 1 -20.91 22.15 -19.89
N VAL A 2 -21.78 21.52 -19.09
CA VAL A 2 -21.53 21.35 -17.64
C VAL A 2 -20.73 20.08 -17.42
N LEU A 3 -19.52 20.19 -16.87
CA LEU A 3 -18.66 19.06 -16.55
C LEU A 3 -19.26 18.25 -15.38
N LYS A 4 -19.70 17.01 -15.66
CA LYS A 4 -20.20 16.09 -14.63
C LYS A 4 -19.01 15.42 -13.91
N HIS A 5 -18.66 15.91 -12.73
CA HIS A 5 -17.63 15.31 -11.87
C HIS A 5 -18.21 14.27 -10.90
N LYS A 6 -17.41 13.23 -10.59
CA LYS A 6 -17.74 12.27 -9.53
C LYS A 6 -17.76 12.97 -8.16
N THR A 7 -18.67 12.54 -7.29
CA THR A 7 -18.87 13.13 -5.96
C THR A 7 -17.60 13.15 -5.10
N ALA A 8 -16.74 12.13 -5.20
CA ALA A 8 -15.46 12.09 -4.48
C ALA A 8 -14.51 13.22 -4.94
N THR A 9 -14.48 13.50 -6.24
CA THR A 9 -13.66 14.59 -6.81
C THR A 9 -14.19 15.95 -6.38
N ILE A 10 -15.52 16.12 -6.38
CA ILE A 10 -16.18 17.33 -5.90
C ILE A 10 -15.82 17.58 -4.44
N ASN A 11 -16.01 16.58 -3.57
CA ASN A 11 -15.71 16.70 -2.14
C ASN A 11 -14.23 17.06 -1.88
N LYS A 12 -13.28 16.43 -2.59
CA LYS A 12 -11.85 16.75 -2.46
C LYS A 12 -11.53 18.19 -2.90
N THR A 13 -12.17 18.66 -3.97
CA THR A 13 -11.99 20.01 -4.48
C THR A 13 -12.54 21.04 -3.50
N ILE A 14 -13.75 20.80 -3.00
CA ILE A 14 -14.41 21.58 -1.96
C ILE A 14 -13.55 21.62 -0.69
N GLN A 15 -12.98 20.49 -0.27
CA GLN A 15 -12.11 20.42 0.90
C GLN A 15 -10.88 21.32 0.76
N ARG A 16 -10.23 21.32 -0.42
CA ARG A 16 -9.07 22.21 -0.69
C ARG A 16 -9.49 23.67 -0.68
N LEU A 17 -10.63 24.00 -1.28
CA LEU A 17 -11.13 25.37 -1.32
C LEU A 17 -11.49 25.89 0.08
N LYS A 18 -12.11 25.05 0.92
CA LYS A 18 -12.38 25.37 2.33
C LYS A 18 -11.10 25.66 3.12
N GLN A 19 -9.97 25.01 2.82
CA GLN A 19 -8.69 25.34 3.47
C GLN A 19 -8.21 26.74 3.12
N ILE A 20 -8.35 27.16 1.86
CA ILE A 20 -7.97 28.51 1.42
C ILE A 20 -8.88 29.56 2.08
N ILE A 21 -10.18 29.30 2.14
CA ILE A 21 -11.15 30.20 2.81
C ILE A 21 -10.82 30.33 4.30
N LYS A 22 -10.51 29.23 4.98
CA LYS A 22 -10.08 29.27 6.39
C LYS A 22 -8.81 30.08 6.59
N TYR A 23 -7.84 29.93 5.69
CA TYR A 23 -6.63 30.74 5.70
C TYR A 23 -6.95 32.23 5.53
N ALA A 24 -7.84 32.59 4.61
CA ALA A 24 -8.26 33.97 4.39
C ALA A 24 -8.97 34.59 5.61
N ILE A 25 -9.85 33.84 6.27
CA ILE A 25 -10.52 34.28 7.51
C ILE A 25 -9.51 34.48 8.64
N GLY A 26 -8.52 33.59 8.78
CA GLY A 26 -7.48 33.74 9.81
C GLY A 26 -6.56 34.95 9.61
N HIS A 27 -6.58 35.55 8.42
CA HIS A 27 -5.87 36.79 8.08
C HIS A 27 -6.81 38.00 7.96
N ASP A 28 -8.06 37.88 8.40
CA ASP A 28 -9.08 38.93 8.34
C ASP A 28 -9.36 39.46 6.92
N TYR A 29 -9.04 38.69 5.88
CA TYR A 29 -9.45 39.01 4.50
C TYR A 29 -10.93 38.73 4.26
N LEU A 30 -11.56 37.95 5.14
CA LEU A 30 -12.96 37.54 5.02
C LEU A 30 -13.58 37.41 6.41
N ASP A 31 -14.70 38.07 6.66
CA ASP A 31 -15.33 38.10 7.99
C ASP A 31 -15.99 36.76 8.38
N LYS A 32 -16.55 36.04 7.39
CA LYS A 32 -17.36 34.83 7.63
C LYS A 32 -17.17 33.79 6.53
N ASP A 33 -17.24 32.51 6.89
CA ASP A 33 -17.17 31.40 5.93
C ASP A 33 -18.45 31.31 5.09
N PRO A 34 -18.37 31.52 3.74
CA PRO A 34 -19.52 31.41 2.86
C PRO A 34 -20.04 29.96 2.73
N TRP A 35 -19.30 28.96 3.24
CA TRP A 35 -19.58 27.54 3.07
C TRP A 35 -20.03 26.85 4.37
N THR A 36 -20.39 27.64 5.38
CA THR A 36 -20.84 27.16 6.70
C THR A 36 -22.01 26.18 6.60
N MET A 37 -22.93 26.37 5.64
CA MET A 37 -24.09 25.49 5.41
C MET A 37 -23.82 24.31 4.47
N HIS A 38 -22.66 24.27 3.79
CA HIS A 38 -22.37 23.23 2.80
C HIS A 38 -21.95 21.92 3.48
N LYS A 39 -22.78 20.88 3.32
CA LYS A 39 -22.51 19.51 3.75
C LYS A 39 -22.01 18.66 2.59
N SER A 40 -20.84 18.05 2.76
CA SER A 40 -20.28 17.09 1.79
C SER A 40 -21.17 15.85 1.70
N LYS A 41 -21.50 15.44 0.47
CA LYS A 41 -22.26 14.19 0.25
C LYS A 41 -21.37 12.99 0.58
N SER A 42 -21.88 12.04 1.36
CA SER A 42 -21.15 10.79 1.62
C SER A 42 -21.01 10.01 0.32
N VAL A 43 -19.80 9.49 0.07
CA VAL A 43 -19.53 8.60 -1.05
C VAL A 43 -19.24 7.25 -0.48
N GLN A 44 -20.20 6.34 -0.57
CA GLN A 44 -19.97 4.94 -0.25
C GLN A 44 -19.19 4.32 -1.41
N HIS A 45 -17.96 3.91 -1.11
CA HIS A 45 -17.16 3.12 -2.02
C HIS A 45 -17.29 1.66 -1.62
N LEU A 46 -17.66 0.81 -2.58
CA LEU A 46 -17.59 -0.63 -2.40
C LEU A 46 -16.12 -1.03 -2.34
N ILE A 47 -15.67 -1.46 -1.17
CA ILE A 47 -14.32 -1.99 -0.98
C ILE A 47 -14.36 -3.45 -1.42
N VAL A 48 -13.72 -3.74 -2.56
CA VAL A 48 -13.49 -5.12 -3.00
C VAL A 48 -12.19 -5.58 -2.32
N TYR A 49 -12.27 -6.68 -1.59
CA TYR A 49 -11.13 -7.30 -0.90
C TYR A 49 -11.08 -8.79 -1.22
N LEU A 50 -9.88 -9.39 -1.12
CA LEU A 50 -9.73 -10.83 -1.27
C LEU A 50 -10.11 -11.53 0.05
N SER A 51 -10.91 -12.59 -0.06
CA SER A 51 -11.11 -13.53 1.04
C SER A 51 -9.88 -14.42 1.24
N LYS A 52 -9.77 -15.08 2.40
CA LYS A 52 -8.67 -16.01 2.67
C LYS A 52 -8.63 -17.15 1.66
N GLU A 53 -9.79 -17.70 1.31
CA GLU A 53 -9.93 -18.76 0.31
C GLU A 53 -9.44 -18.31 -1.07
N GLN A 54 -9.75 -17.07 -1.48
CA GLN A 54 -9.27 -16.50 -2.73
C GLN A 54 -7.75 -16.29 -2.73
N LEU A 55 -7.18 -15.90 -1.58
CA LEU A 55 -5.74 -15.78 -1.43
C LEU A 55 -5.04 -17.16 -1.54
N ASP A 56 -5.63 -18.20 -0.94
CA ASP A 56 -5.12 -19.57 -1.05
C ASP A 56 -5.21 -20.11 -2.48
N LEU A 57 -6.30 -19.82 -3.21
CA LEU A 57 -6.39 -20.14 -4.64
C LEU A 57 -5.26 -19.46 -5.43
N LEU A 58 -4.99 -18.18 -5.14
CA LEU A 58 -3.93 -17.42 -5.80
C LEU A 58 -2.54 -17.98 -5.44
N LEU A 59 -2.33 -18.47 -4.22
CA LEU A 59 -1.08 -19.12 -3.81
C LEU A 59 -0.78 -20.38 -4.65
N HIS A 60 -1.80 -21.20 -4.90
CA HIS A 60 -1.65 -22.48 -5.62
C HIS A 60 -1.81 -22.35 -7.15
N ALA A 61 -2.29 -21.20 -7.63
CA ALA A 61 -2.46 -20.93 -9.06
C ALA A 61 -1.11 -20.93 -9.80
N ARG A 62 -1.06 -21.67 -10.92
CA ARG A 62 0.03 -21.63 -11.89
C ARG A 62 -0.32 -20.64 -12.99
N MET A 63 0.52 -19.63 -13.17
CA MET A 63 0.40 -18.66 -14.25
C MET A 63 1.12 -19.21 -15.50
N SER A 64 0.60 -18.94 -16.69
CA SER A 64 1.25 -19.35 -17.95
C SER A 64 2.45 -18.48 -18.30
N LEU A 65 2.47 -17.22 -17.83
CA LEU A 65 3.50 -16.24 -18.14
C LEU A 65 4.36 -15.92 -16.91
N LEU A 66 5.68 -15.91 -17.10
CA LEU A 66 6.66 -15.62 -16.05
C LEU A 66 6.47 -14.25 -15.39
N THR A 67 6.05 -13.23 -16.14
CA THR A 67 5.79 -11.89 -15.57
C THR A 67 4.56 -11.89 -14.65
N LEU A 68 3.50 -12.65 -14.99
CA LEU A 68 2.35 -12.79 -14.10
C LEU A 68 2.72 -13.57 -12.83
N GLU A 69 3.59 -14.56 -12.94
CA GLU A 69 4.09 -15.28 -11.76
C GLU A 69 4.84 -14.31 -10.83
N LYS A 70 5.77 -13.49 -11.36
CA LYS A 70 6.45 -12.44 -10.58
C LYS A 70 5.48 -11.46 -9.91
N VAL A 71 4.45 -11.01 -10.62
CA VAL A 71 3.45 -10.07 -10.05
C VAL A 71 2.65 -10.74 -8.94
N LYS A 72 2.19 -11.98 -9.16
CA LYS A 72 1.47 -12.81 -8.17
C LYS A 72 2.29 -12.94 -6.88
N ASP A 73 3.57 -13.20 -7.06
CA ASP A 73 4.50 -13.44 -5.99
C ASP A 73 4.81 -12.16 -5.18
N CYS A 74 5.02 -11.02 -5.84
CA CYS A 74 5.12 -9.73 -5.17
C CYS A 74 3.84 -9.36 -4.42
N PHE A 75 2.68 -9.68 -4.99
CA PHE A 75 1.39 -9.44 -4.35
C PHE A 75 1.20 -10.31 -3.10
N LEU A 76 1.49 -11.61 -3.16
CA LEU A 76 1.44 -12.50 -2.00
C LEU A 76 2.40 -12.03 -0.90
N PHE A 77 3.62 -11.65 -1.28
CA PHE A 77 4.58 -11.08 -0.34
C PHE A 77 4.04 -9.82 0.35
N SER A 78 3.40 -8.92 -0.39
CA SER A 78 2.71 -7.74 0.18
C SER A 78 1.61 -8.13 1.16
N CYS A 79 0.80 -9.15 0.86
CA CYS A 79 -0.26 -9.61 1.74
C CYS A 79 0.25 -10.20 3.07
N PHE A 80 1.38 -10.92 3.06
CA PHE A 80 1.95 -11.52 4.26
C PHE A 80 2.77 -10.56 5.11
N THR A 81 3.48 -9.63 4.47
CA THR A 81 4.36 -8.66 5.17
C THR A 81 3.66 -7.36 5.51
N GLY A 82 2.56 -7.03 4.83
CA GLY A 82 1.89 -5.74 4.93
C GLY A 82 2.65 -4.57 4.27
N LEU A 83 3.70 -4.86 3.49
CA LEU A 83 4.47 -3.86 2.77
C LEU A 83 3.70 -3.35 1.56
N ALA A 84 3.73 -2.04 1.33
CA ALA A 84 3.18 -1.44 0.13
C ALA A 84 4.06 -1.76 -1.10
N TYR A 85 3.46 -1.73 -2.29
CA TYR A 85 4.18 -2.00 -3.55
C TYR A 85 5.45 -1.16 -3.70
N ALA A 86 5.39 0.13 -3.39
CA ALA A 86 6.56 1.02 -3.46
C ALA A 86 7.67 0.62 -2.49
N GLU A 87 7.32 0.00 -1.35
CA GLU A 87 8.28 -0.46 -0.35
C GLU A 87 8.96 -1.76 -0.79
N ILE A 88 8.19 -2.66 -1.42
CA ILE A 88 8.71 -3.88 -2.03
C ILE A 88 9.68 -3.54 -3.17
N ALA A 89 9.35 -2.54 -3.99
CA ALA A 89 10.21 -2.09 -5.08
C ALA A 89 11.51 -1.43 -4.60
N ALA A 90 11.51 -0.83 -3.41
CA ALA A 90 12.67 -0.15 -2.82
C ALA A 90 13.51 -1.06 -1.91
N ILE A 91 13.10 -2.30 -1.69
CA ILE A 91 13.82 -3.24 -0.84
C ILE A 91 15.16 -3.61 -1.49
N SER A 92 16.25 -3.45 -0.74
CA SER A 92 17.58 -3.91 -1.12
C SER A 92 18.08 -4.94 -0.09
N LYS A 93 19.17 -5.63 -0.42
CA LYS A 93 19.82 -6.61 0.48
C LYS A 93 20.28 -5.97 1.80
N GLU A 94 20.63 -4.68 1.77
CA GLU A 94 21.11 -3.92 2.93
C GLU A 94 20.00 -3.66 3.96
N ASN A 95 18.74 -3.67 3.52
CA ASN A 95 17.58 -3.50 4.40
C ASN A 95 17.30 -4.77 5.23
N ILE A 96 18.00 -5.88 4.96
CA ILE A 96 17.82 -7.16 5.65
C ILE A 96 18.84 -7.28 6.78
N ILE A 97 18.34 -7.23 8.02
CA ILE A 97 19.16 -7.30 9.22
C ILE A 97 18.92 -8.64 9.91
N LEU A 98 19.99 -9.37 10.23
CA LEU A 98 19.90 -10.57 11.05
C LEU A 98 19.90 -10.16 12.53
N LYS A 99 18.80 -10.46 13.23
CA LYS A 99 18.68 -10.26 14.67
C LYS A 99 18.28 -11.59 15.31
N ASN A 100 19.14 -12.10 16.18
CA ASN A 100 18.96 -13.38 16.89
C ASN A 100 18.75 -14.57 15.92
N ASN A 101 19.56 -14.65 14.85
CA ASN A 101 19.45 -15.66 13.78
C ASN A 101 18.12 -15.65 13.00
N ILE A 102 17.31 -14.62 13.17
CA ILE A 102 16.08 -14.41 12.41
C ILE A 102 16.34 -13.23 11.46
N PRO A 103 16.03 -13.33 10.16
CA PRO A 103 16.11 -12.20 9.25
C PRO A 103 14.98 -11.20 9.55
N TRP A 104 15.27 -9.91 9.47
CA TRP A 104 14.31 -8.82 9.63
C TRP A 104 14.43 -7.86 8.45
N ILE A 105 13.31 -7.28 8.02
CA ILE A 105 13.32 -6.21 7.02
C ILE A 105 13.16 -4.89 7.77
N SER A 106 14.23 -4.09 7.77
CA SER A 106 14.25 -2.76 8.33
C SER A 106 14.10 -1.74 7.22
N MET A 107 12.99 -1.00 7.19
CA MET A 107 12.78 0.01 6.16
C MET A 107 12.10 1.26 6.71
N GLN A 108 12.49 2.41 6.18
CA GLN A 108 11.87 3.69 6.50
C GLN A 108 10.77 3.99 5.48
N ARG A 109 9.55 4.23 5.97
CA ARG A 109 8.40 4.51 5.11
C ARG A 109 8.55 5.90 4.48
N GLN A 110 8.64 5.97 3.15
CA GLN A 110 8.83 7.26 2.46
C GLN A 110 7.72 8.28 2.72
N LYS A 111 6.47 7.82 2.87
CA LYS A 111 5.30 8.72 3.01
C LYS A 111 5.16 9.34 4.40
N THR A 112 5.55 8.62 5.45
CA THR A 112 5.36 9.05 6.85
C THR A 112 6.67 9.25 7.59
N LYS A 113 7.82 8.98 6.96
CA LYS A 113 9.19 9.03 7.51
C LYS A 113 9.44 8.17 8.76
N ASN A 114 8.46 7.38 9.19
CA ASN A 114 8.59 6.48 10.32
C ASN A 114 9.35 5.21 9.91
N LEU A 115 10.28 4.79 10.77
CA LEU A 115 11.00 3.52 10.64
C LEU A 115 10.08 2.39 11.10
N PHE A 116 9.90 1.37 10.26
CA PHE A 116 9.18 0.16 10.64
C PHE A 116 10.11 -1.05 10.49
N LEU A 117 10.14 -1.88 11.53
CA LEU A 117 10.80 -3.18 11.53
C LEU A 117 9.72 -4.23 11.22
N TYR A 118 9.77 -4.81 10.03
CA TYR A 118 8.88 -5.89 9.66
C TYR A 118 9.53 -7.21 10.05
N LEU A 119 8.87 -7.92 10.97
CA LEU A 119 9.28 -9.25 11.41
C LEU A 119 9.05 -10.24 10.27
N CYS A 120 10.10 -10.94 9.85
CA CYS A 120 10.06 -12.01 8.84
C CYS A 120 9.47 -13.32 9.40
N TYR A 121 8.55 -13.24 10.36
CA TYR A 121 7.90 -14.41 10.97
C TYR A 121 6.88 -15.13 10.06
N PRO A 122 6.19 -14.46 9.11
CA PRO A 122 5.36 -15.18 8.14
C PRO A 122 6.20 -16.10 7.24
N LEU A 123 7.44 -15.72 6.95
CA LEU A 123 8.39 -16.56 6.22
C LEU A 123 8.78 -17.80 7.03
N LEU A 124 8.89 -17.69 8.37
CA LEU A 124 9.19 -18.82 9.27
C LEU A 124 8.05 -19.87 9.33
N LEU A 125 6.80 -19.44 9.33
CA LEU A 125 5.61 -20.33 9.30
C LEU A 125 5.41 -20.99 7.91
N LEU A 126 5.89 -20.36 6.84
CA LEU A 126 5.91 -20.95 5.49
C LEU A 126 6.99 -22.04 5.30
N PHE A 127 7.97 -22.19 6.20
CA PHE A 127 8.89 -23.34 6.14
C PHE A 127 8.17 -24.68 6.33
N GLY A 128 6.94 -24.68 6.90
CA GLY A 128 6.10 -25.88 7.02
C GLY A 128 5.21 -26.16 5.82
N LYS A 129 4.89 -25.16 4.98
CA LYS A 129 4.08 -25.34 3.76
C LYS A 129 4.57 -24.41 2.65
N SER A 130 5.09 -25.04 1.59
CA SER A 130 5.49 -24.48 0.28
C SER A 130 6.91 -23.92 0.17
N MET A 131 7.80 -24.82 -0.29
CA MET A 131 9.18 -24.61 -0.77
C MET A 131 9.33 -23.50 -1.84
N LYS A 132 8.24 -23.03 -2.48
CA LYS A 132 8.27 -22.02 -3.56
C LYS A 132 8.51 -20.59 -3.07
N VAL A 133 8.13 -20.23 -1.85
CA VAL A 133 8.32 -18.86 -1.33
C VAL A 133 9.79 -18.60 -0.97
N TYR A 134 10.55 -19.64 -0.63
CA TYR A 134 12.00 -19.54 -0.43
C TYR A 134 12.75 -19.33 -1.75
N TYR A 135 12.36 -20.05 -2.81
CA TYR A 135 12.85 -19.78 -4.16
C TYR A 135 12.43 -18.40 -4.66
N LEU A 136 11.29 -17.89 -4.20
CA LEU A 136 10.84 -16.55 -4.49
C LEU A 136 11.69 -15.46 -3.83
N TYR A 137 12.11 -15.67 -2.59
CA TYR A 137 13.12 -14.84 -1.94
C TYR A 137 14.45 -14.85 -2.72
N LEU A 138 14.85 -16.01 -3.27
CA LEU A 138 16.02 -16.15 -4.14
C LEU A 138 15.84 -15.55 -5.55
N GLN A 139 14.64 -15.56 -6.13
CA GLN A 139 14.37 -14.97 -7.46
C GLN A 139 14.12 -13.46 -7.38
N ILE A 140 13.49 -12.95 -6.33
CA ILE A 140 13.36 -11.51 -6.06
C ILE A 140 14.76 -10.90 -5.83
N ARG A 141 15.67 -11.64 -5.17
CA ARG A 141 17.09 -11.28 -5.04
C ARG A 141 17.79 -11.05 -6.39
N ASP A 142 17.37 -11.77 -7.43
CA ASP A 142 17.98 -11.68 -8.76
C ASP A 142 17.22 -10.68 -9.67
N ILE A 143 15.96 -10.35 -9.37
CA ILE A 143 15.12 -9.40 -10.14
C ILE A 143 15.30 -7.95 -9.68
N ILE A 144 15.53 -7.70 -8.39
CA ILE A 144 15.76 -6.33 -7.87
C ILE A 144 17.23 -5.88 -8.07
N CYS A 145 18.13 -6.79 -8.44
CA CYS A 145 19.55 -6.49 -8.70
C CYS A 145 19.88 -6.16 -10.17
N THR A 146 18.89 -5.86 -11.02
CA THR A 146 19.07 -5.33 -12.39
C THR A 146 18.27 -4.06 -12.55
#